data_AF-A0A143PFX9-F1
#
_entry.id   AF-A0A143PFX9-F1
#
_cell.length_a   1.000
_cell.length_b   1.000
_cell.length_c   1.000
_cell.angle_alpha   90.00
_cell.angle_beta   90.00
_cell.angle_gamma   90.00
#
_symmetry.space_group_name_H-M   'P 1'
#
loop_
_entity.id
_entity.type
_entity.pdbx_description
1 polymer ?
#
loop_
_entity_poly.entity_id
_entity_poly.type
_entity_poly.pdbx_seq_one_letter_code
_entity_poly.pdbx_strand_id
1 'polypeptide(L)' 'MTKEQALLDYPPQNDEERAALDLAYAGRRAILSRWQHDLLAGVASARIVELPGANLYMFLSNEADVLREVRAFAATLP' A
#
# COMPACT_ATOMS: atom_id res chain seq x y z
N MET A 1 1.29 -3.14 -3.65
CA MET A 1 1.46 -4.51 -4.20
C MET A 1 0.10 -5.16 -4.35
N THR A 2 -0.28 -5.53 -5.57
CA THR A 2 -1.51 -6.29 -5.82
C THR A 2 -1.26 -7.79 -5.62
N LYS A 3 -2.31 -8.61 -5.65
CA LYS A 3 -2.18 -10.07 -5.57
C LYS A 3 -1.43 -10.60 -6.79
N GLU A 4 -1.74 -10.05 -7.96
CA GLU A 4 -1.12 -10.38 -9.24
C GLU A 4 0.37 -10.07 -9.21
N GLN A 5 0.76 -8.91 -8.68
CA GLN A 5 2.19 -8.57 -8.53
C GLN A 5 2.89 -9.53 -7.57
N ALA A 6 2.25 -9.91 -6.46
CA ALA A 6 2.82 -10.88 -5.52
C ALA A 6 3.09 -12.24 -6.17
N LEU A 7 2.18 -12.70 -7.04
CA LEU A 7 2.32 -13.94 -7.80
C LEU A 7 3.41 -13.86 -8.88
N LEU A 8 3.64 -12.67 -9.44
CA LEU A 8 4.73 -12.44 -10.40
C LEU A 8 6.10 -12.40 -9.70
N ASP A 9 6.19 -11.72 -8.56
CA ASP A 9 7.43 -11.57 -7.79
C ASP A 9 7.85 -12.89 -7.13
N TYR A 10 6.87 -13.71 -6.75
CA TYR A 10 7.08 -15.03 -6.14
C TYR A 10 6.21 -16.09 -6.84
N PRO A 11 6.66 -16.62 -8.00
CA PRO A 11 5.91 -17.63 -8.74
C PRO A 11 5.86 -18.94 -7.94
N PRO A 12 4.69 -19.40 -7.49
CA PRO A 12 4.57 -20.65 -6.73
C PRO A 12 4.85 -21.86 -7.64
N GLN A 13 5.63 -22.81 -7.15
CA GLN A 13 6.02 -24.02 -7.88
C GLN A 13 4.96 -25.13 -7.81
N ASN A 14 4.06 -25.06 -6.83
CA ASN A 14 3.01 -26.03 -6.59
C ASN A 14 1.76 -25.37 -5.97
N ASP A 15 0.69 -26.17 -5.82
CA ASP A 15 -0.60 -25.67 -5.32
C ASP A 15 -0.55 -25.29 -3.82
N GLU A 16 0.30 -25.95 -3.03
CA GLU A 16 0.49 -25.63 -1.62
C GLU A 16 1.15 -24.25 -1.45
N GLU A 17 2.21 -23.97 -2.21
CA GLU A 17 2.87 -22.66 -2.24
C GLU A 17 1.92 -21.56 -2.71
N ARG A 18 1.08 -21.84 -3.70
CA ARG A 18 0.05 -20.89 -4.15
C ARG A 18 -0.95 -20.59 -3.04
N ALA A 19 -1.43 -21.61 -2.34
CA ALA A 19 -2.36 -21.44 -1.22
C ALA A 19 -1.70 -20.66 -0.06
N ALA A 20 -0.43 -20.93 0.25
CA ALA A 20 0.32 -20.22 1.27
C ALA A 20 0.51 -18.73 0.92
N LEU A 21 0.84 -18.41 -0.34
CA LEU A 21 0.95 -17.03 -0.83
C LEU A 21 -0.39 -16.30 -0.73
N ASP A 22 -1.48 -16.95 -1.14
CA ASP A 22 -2.83 -16.40 -1.05
C ASP A 22 -3.22 -16.07 0.39
N LEU A 23 -2.96 -16.98 1.33
CA LEU A 23 -3.21 -16.78 2.75
C LEU A 23 -2.37 -15.63 3.31
N ALA A 24 -1.08 -15.57 2.97
CA ALA A 24 -0.19 -14.51 3.41
C ALA A 24 -0.62 -13.13 2.87
N TYR A 25 -1.02 -13.06 1.60
CA TYR A 25 -1.53 -11.82 1.00
C TYR A 25 -2.83 -11.37 1.69
N ALA A 26 -3.78 -12.28 1.90
CA ALA A 26 -5.04 -11.98 2.59
C ALA A 26 -4.81 -11.48 4.02
N GLY A 27 -3.91 -12.12 4.77
CA GLY A 27 -3.52 -11.68 6.11
C GLY A 27 -2.95 -10.27 6.14
N ARG A 28 -2.01 -9.94 5.24
CA ARG A 28 -1.46 -8.57 5.13
C ARG A 28 -2.53 -7.55 4.75
N ARG A 29 -3.42 -7.87 3.81
CA ARG A 29 -4.52 -6.98 3.41
C ARG A 29 -5.47 -6.71 4.56
N ALA A 30 -5.77 -7.71 5.40
CA ALA A 30 -6.62 -7.54 6.57
C ALA A 30 -5.98 -6.58 7.61
N ILE A 31 -4.68 -6.71 7.87
CA ILE A 31 -3.94 -5.82 8.77
C ILE A 31 -3.92 -4.39 8.23
N LEU A 32 -3.59 -4.21 6.95
CA LEU A 32 -3.58 -2.88 6.33
C LEU A 32 -4.96 -2.23 6.39
N SER A 33 -6.02 -2.97 6.05
CA SER A 33 -7.41 -2.46 6.11
C SER A 33 -7.77 -1.99 7.52
N ARG A 34 -7.39 -2.76 8.55
CA ARG A 34 -7.58 -2.37 9.95
C ARG A 34 -6.86 -1.05 10.28
N TRP A 35 -5.58 -0.94 9.93
CA TRP A 35 -4.81 0.29 10.21
C TRP A 35 -5.36 1.52 9.48
N GLN A 36 -5.81 1.35 8.23
CA GLN A 36 -6.47 2.41 7.48
C GLN A 36 -7.76 2.86 8.16
N HIS A 37 -8.57 1.90 8.62
CA HIS A 37 -9.79 2.18 9.37
C HIS A 37 -9.50 2.94 10.67
N ASP A 38 -8.57 2.42 11.48
CA ASP A 38 -8.22 3.02 12.77
C ASP A 38 -7.67 4.46 12.62
N LEU A 39 -6.86 4.70 11.58
CA LEU A 39 -6.35 6.05 11.26
C LEU A 39 -7.49 7.02 10.96
N LEU A 40 -8.41 6.64 10.07
CA LEU A 40 -9.50 7.50 9.64
C LEU A 40 -10.54 7.72 10.76
N ALA A 41 -10.70 6.74 11.65
CA ALA A 41 -11.53 6.88 12.85
C ALA A 41 -10.90 7.84 13.88
N GLY A 42 -9.58 7.78 14.06
CA GLY A 42 -8.86 8.65 15.01
C GLY A 42 -8.61 10.07 14.50
N VAL A 43 -8.45 10.25 13.19
CA VAL A 43 -8.17 11.54 12.54
C VAL A 43 -9.02 11.67 11.29
N ALA A 44 -10.22 12.23 11.44
CA ALA A 44 -11.19 12.34 10.34
C ALA A 44 -10.70 13.18 9.14
N SER A 45 -9.74 14.08 9.34
CA SER A 45 -9.12 14.88 8.28
C SER A 45 -7.91 14.22 7.62
N ALA A 46 -7.48 13.04 8.09
CA ALA A 46 -6.39 12.29 7.47
C ALA A 46 -6.78 11.85 6.06
N ARG A 47 -5.78 11.80 5.17
CA ARG A 47 -5.92 11.32 3.80
C ARG A 47 -4.94 10.19 3.57
N ILE A 48 -5.41 9.11 2.95
CA ILE A 48 -4.59 7.97 2.55
C ILE A 48 -4.43 8.05 1.04
N VAL A 49 -3.19 8.10 0.57
CA VAL A 49 -2.86 8.19 -0.85
C VAL A 49 -2.23 6.90 -1.32
N GLU A 50 -2.73 6.35 -2.43
CA GLU A 50 -2.10 5.23 -3.10
C GLU A 50 -1.05 5.73 -4.10
N LEU A 51 0.16 5.17 -4.03
CA LEU A 51 1.27 5.46 -4.96
C LEU A 51 1.57 4.21 -5.80
N PRO A 52 1.00 4.09 -7.01
CA PRO A 52 1.24 2.95 -7.88
C PRO A 52 2.73 2.79 -8.21
N GLY A 53 3.23 1.56 -8.13
CA GLY A 53 4.63 1.25 -8.43
C GLY A 53 5.64 1.64 -7.33
N ALA A 54 5.20 2.25 -6.23
CA ALA A 54 6.10 2.60 -5.14
C ALA A 54 6.67 1.39 -4.41
N ASN A 55 7.97 1.46 -4.13
CA ASN A 55 8.66 0.49 -3.28
C ASN A 55 8.87 1.06 -1.86
N LEU A 56 9.61 0.33 -1.02
CA LEU A 56 9.88 0.74 0.37
C LEU A 56 10.54 2.14 0.46
N TYR A 57 11.35 2.50 -0.53
CA TYR A 57 11.95 3.83 -0.67
C TYR A 57 11.10 4.70 -1.60
N MET A 58 9.85 4.96 -1.19
CA MET A 58 8.82 5.61 -2.03
C MET A 58 9.24 6.93 -2.66
N PHE A 59 10.07 7.73 -1.98
CA PHE A 59 10.57 8.99 -2.54
C PHE A 59 11.52 8.74 -3.71
N LEU A 60 12.35 7.70 -3.65
CA LEU A 60 13.26 7.33 -4.75
C LEU A 60 12.52 6.70 -5.93
N SER A 61 11.46 5.92 -5.68
CA SER A 61 10.70 5.27 -6.75
C SER A 61 9.64 6.16 -7.38
N ASN A 62 9.10 7.15 -6.65
CA ASN A 62 7.93 7.95 -7.05
C ASN A 62 8.08 9.43 -6.63
N GLU A 63 9.26 10.02 -6.81
CA GLU A 63 9.55 11.39 -6.37
C GLU A 63 8.49 12.40 -6.80
N ALA A 64 8.12 12.39 -8.09
CA ALA A 64 7.16 13.33 -8.65
C ALA A 64 5.78 13.23 -7.98
N ASP A 65 5.27 12.01 -7.75
CA ASP A 65 3.98 11.80 -7.10
C ASP A 65 4.03 12.20 -5.63
N VAL A 66 5.10 11.84 -4.91
CA VAL A 66 5.29 12.21 -3.51
C VAL A 66 5.33 13.73 -3.36
N LEU A 67 6.12 14.43 -4.18
CA LEU A 67 6.19 15.89 -4.15
C LEU A 67 4.85 16.54 -4.50
N ARG A 68 4.10 15.99 -5.45
CA ARG A 68 2.76 16.48 -5.81
C ARG A 68 1.81 16.40 -4.62
N GLU A 69 1.77 15.26 -3.93
CA GLU A 69 0.87 15.03 -2.80
C GLU A 69 1.27 15.86 -1.57
N VAL A 70 2.57 15.97 -1.29
CA VAL A 70 3.08 16.84 -0.20
C VAL A 70 2.73 18.31 -0.46
N ARG A 71 2.90 18.79 -1.69
CA ARG A 71 2.53 20.17 -2.07
C ARG A 71 1.02 20.39 -1.96
N ALA A 72 0.21 19.44 -2.41
CA ALA A 72 -1.24 19.49 -2.28
C ALA A 72 -1.69 19.49 -0.81
N PHE A 73 -1.01 18.73 0.05
CA PHE A 73 -1.24 18.77 1.49
C PHE A 73 -0.84 20.12 2.10
N ALA A 74 0.36 20.62 1.79
CA ALA A 74 0.84 21.90 2.31
C ALA A 74 -0.08 23.06 1.95
N ALA A 75 -0.68 23.05 0.75
CA ALA A 75 -1.66 24.05 0.31
C ALA A 75 -2.98 24.05 1.12
N THR A 76 -3.22 23.02 1.94
CA THR A 76 -4.40 22.95 2.83
C THR A 76 -4.12 23.43 4.25
N LEU A 77 -2.87 23.77 4.56
CA LEU A 77 -2.48 24.24 5.89
C LEU A 77 -2.79 25.74 6.05
N PRO A 78 -3.18 26.20 7.26
CA PRO A 78 -3.42 27.62 7.54
C PRO A 78 -2.18 28.50 7.41
#